data_AF-A0A1Y3WAP3-F1
#
_entry.id   AF-A0A1Y3WAP3-F1
#
_cell.length_a   1.000
_cell.length_b   1.000
_cell.length_c   1.000
_cell.angle_alpha   90.00
_cell.angle_beta   90.00
_cell.angle_gamma   90.00
#
_symmetry.space_group_name_H-M   'P 1'
#
loop_
_entity.id
_entity.type
_entity.pdbx_description
1 polymer ?
#
loop_
_entity_poly.entity_id
_entity_poly.type
_entity_poly.pdbx_seq_one_letter_code
_entity_poly.pdbx_strand_id
1 'polypeptide(L)'
;MKESDIVKETGDLKSYIETSLQWSEDYHKDTFPRKKFKEYRRLAKKIEYSLQDRCSVAAYGESQVGKSYLMSSLLSSSNAQFVVKNKDREYSFVNEINPSGRNSTEIESTGLITRFTTADKNKKMADYIRIQNLSVPDLLMLIVDSYYSDVKINAKQSLSPNSINDNLHSLQELWKSKYQKQDIIGEDDIRDIQEYMVEVIGVGASSVLNSDFFDVVADNIKYVSMDHWVDVFELLWNKNEHFCKIFTTLIKEYQKIGFRTEVYVPFDAILREKGTLLQVQWLDLVCGKEVQDIDFPVLNTDIYDENEKLIASDFPKTYLSAFAAEVVIVLPGDVLKERPFLAHVDLLDFPGARNRLDKIEDDIDYKNDMPEMLRRGKVAYLFNKYVRTRRISSIMFCHHHSQKKANLGNTIKDWIEKTVGLTPKIRTKNLKILDNISPLFVIATKFNKDLSKRGTESAGKLANHWERFTKVLPEIIGSSQWFEQWQ
;
A
#
# COMPACT_ATOMS: atom_id res chain seq x y z
N MET A 1 22.08 -19.00 5.89
CA MET A 1 22.41 -17.83 5.04
C MET A 1 22.09 -16.59 5.86
N LYS A 2 23.05 -15.67 6.04
CA LYS A 2 22.78 -14.40 6.75
C LYS A 2 22.13 -13.41 5.78
N GLU A 3 21.36 -12.46 6.30
CA GLU A 3 20.72 -11.41 5.49
C GLU A 3 21.73 -10.64 4.62
N SER A 4 22.92 -10.36 5.17
CA SER A 4 24.04 -9.74 4.44
C SER A 4 24.48 -10.52 3.21
N ASP A 5 24.39 -11.85 3.26
CA ASP A 5 24.78 -12.71 2.14
C ASP A 5 23.75 -12.59 1.02
N ILE A 6 22.45 -12.56 1.37
CA ILE A 6 21.34 -12.39 0.42
C ILE A 6 21.43 -11.03 -0.28
N VAL A 7 21.70 -9.96 0.47
CA VAL A 7 21.86 -8.62 -0.10
C VAL A 7 22.98 -8.61 -1.14
N LYS A 8 24.15 -9.16 -0.79
CA LYS A 8 25.29 -9.24 -1.70
C LYS A 8 24.99 -10.08 -2.93
N GLU A 9 24.50 -11.30 -2.75
CA GLU A 9 24.18 -12.23 -3.85
C GLU A 9 23.12 -11.64 -4.81
N THR A 10 22.13 -10.92 -4.26
CA THR A 10 21.12 -10.23 -5.08
C THR A 10 21.75 -9.11 -5.91
N GLY A 11 22.66 -8.34 -5.33
CA GLY A 11 23.41 -7.30 -6.04
C GLY A 11 24.29 -7.86 -7.16
N ASP A 12 25.04 -8.93 -6.87
CA ASP A 12 25.88 -9.61 -7.85
C ASP A 12 25.03 -10.17 -9.01
N LEU A 13 23.90 -10.82 -8.69
CA LEU A 13 22.98 -11.37 -9.68
C LEU A 13 22.42 -10.27 -10.61
N LYS A 14 22.02 -9.12 -10.08
CA LYS A 14 21.55 -7.98 -10.89
C LYS A 14 22.64 -7.50 -11.85
N SER A 15 23.85 -7.31 -11.34
CA SER A 15 25.01 -6.89 -12.14
C SER A 15 25.30 -7.86 -13.29
N TYR A 16 25.28 -9.17 -13.04
CA TYR A 16 25.44 -10.18 -14.08
C TYR A 16 24.30 -10.18 -15.10
N ILE A 17 23.05 -10.00 -14.67
CA ILE A 17 21.89 -9.93 -15.56
C ILE A 17 22.00 -8.71 -16.48
N GLU A 18 22.31 -7.53 -15.93
CA GLU A 18 22.45 -6.28 -16.69
C GLU A 18 23.60 -6.38 -17.70
N THR A 19 24.75 -6.89 -17.27
CA THR A 19 25.91 -7.12 -18.15
C THR A 19 25.58 -8.11 -19.27
N SER A 20 24.83 -9.18 -18.97
CA SER A 20 24.43 -10.17 -19.97
C SER A 20 23.42 -9.62 -20.98
N LEU A 21 22.47 -8.81 -20.50
CA LEU A 21 21.51 -8.12 -21.38
C LEU A 21 22.24 -7.13 -22.30
N GLN A 22 23.12 -6.29 -21.75
CA GLN A 22 23.91 -5.35 -22.53
C GLN A 22 24.79 -6.07 -23.56
N TRP A 23 25.52 -7.11 -23.15
CA TRP A 23 26.29 -7.95 -24.08
C TRP A 23 25.42 -8.54 -25.19
N SER A 24 24.22 -9.00 -24.88
CA SER A 24 23.33 -9.56 -25.90
C SER A 24 22.90 -8.49 -26.92
N GLU A 25 22.75 -7.24 -26.50
CA GLU A 25 22.41 -6.11 -27.36
C GLU A 25 23.61 -5.70 -28.22
N ASP A 26 24.77 -5.48 -27.59
CA ASP A 26 26.02 -5.04 -28.25
C ASP A 26 26.49 -6.02 -29.34
N TYR A 27 26.30 -7.33 -29.12
CA TYR A 27 26.71 -8.37 -30.05
C TYR A 27 25.56 -8.97 -30.89
N HIS A 28 24.39 -8.32 -30.90
CA HIS A 28 23.21 -8.71 -31.69
C HIS A 28 22.87 -10.20 -31.58
N LYS A 29 22.84 -10.73 -30.35
CA LYS A 29 22.58 -12.15 -30.08
C LYS A 29 21.10 -12.45 -30.01
N ASP A 30 20.47 -12.68 -31.16
CA ASP A 30 19.01 -12.90 -31.25
C ASP A 30 18.52 -14.16 -30.53
N THR A 31 19.37 -15.17 -30.37
CA THR A 31 19.05 -16.40 -29.63
C THR A 31 19.18 -16.24 -28.11
N PHE A 32 19.72 -15.11 -27.62
CA PHE A 32 19.84 -14.87 -26.19
C PHE A 32 18.44 -14.69 -25.57
N PRO A 33 18.13 -15.35 -24.44
CA PRO A 33 16.79 -15.35 -23.86
C PRO A 33 16.49 -14.05 -23.09
N ARG A 34 16.47 -12.90 -23.79
CA ARG A 34 16.30 -11.56 -23.20
C ARG A 34 15.09 -11.48 -22.28
N LYS A 35 13.93 -11.99 -22.72
CA LYS A 35 12.70 -11.99 -21.93
C LYS A 35 12.89 -12.64 -20.55
N LYS A 36 13.54 -13.81 -20.51
CA LYS A 36 13.80 -14.55 -19.27
C LYS A 36 14.77 -13.80 -18.34
N PHE A 37 15.81 -13.18 -18.91
CA PHE A 37 16.74 -12.36 -18.12
C PHE A 37 16.06 -11.11 -17.56
N LYS A 38 15.15 -10.48 -18.30
CA LYS A 38 14.33 -9.36 -17.79
C LYS A 38 13.38 -9.80 -16.68
N GLU A 39 12.78 -10.99 -16.78
CA GLU A 39 12.01 -11.59 -15.66
C GLU A 39 12.88 -11.79 -14.42
N TYR A 40 14.11 -12.29 -14.57
CA TYR A 40 15.07 -12.42 -13.47
C TYR A 40 15.50 -11.06 -12.90
N ARG A 41 15.71 -10.04 -13.74
CA ARG A 41 16.00 -8.67 -13.30
C ARG A 41 14.88 -8.14 -12.40
N ARG A 42 13.62 -8.30 -12.82
CA ARG A 42 12.44 -7.90 -12.03
C ARG A 42 12.34 -8.65 -10.71
N LEU A 43 12.56 -9.96 -10.71
CA LEU A 43 12.59 -10.75 -9.48
C LEU A 43 13.70 -10.27 -8.52
N ALA A 44 14.90 -10.02 -9.03
CA ALA A 44 16.01 -9.54 -8.22
C ALA A 44 15.75 -8.15 -7.64
N LYS A 45 15.15 -7.23 -8.43
CA LYS A 45 14.70 -5.92 -7.94
C LYS A 45 13.65 -6.04 -6.82
N LYS A 46 12.68 -6.96 -6.95
CA LYS A 46 11.70 -7.22 -5.89
C LYS A 46 12.36 -7.73 -4.60
N ILE A 47 13.34 -8.62 -4.72
CA ILE A 47 14.10 -9.15 -3.56
C ILE A 47 14.90 -8.01 -2.90
N GLU A 48 15.66 -7.24 -3.69
CA GLU A 48 16.43 -6.10 -3.18
C GLU A 48 15.53 -5.09 -2.45
N TYR A 49 14.38 -4.74 -3.04
CA TYR A 49 13.40 -3.86 -2.42
C TYR A 49 12.86 -4.42 -1.09
N SER A 50 12.66 -5.74 -1.00
CA SER A 50 12.22 -6.39 0.25
C SER A 50 13.26 -6.35 1.37
N LEU A 51 14.55 -6.21 1.01
CA LEU A 51 15.69 -6.16 1.94
C LEU A 51 16.06 -4.74 2.38
N GLN A 52 15.46 -3.70 1.77
CA GLN A 52 15.76 -2.31 2.12
C GLN A 52 15.32 -1.94 3.55
N ASP A 53 14.26 -2.56 4.05
CA ASP A 53 13.72 -2.36 5.39
C ASP A 53 13.57 -3.72 6.07
N ARG A 54 13.48 -3.72 7.41
CA ARG A 54 13.24 -4.96 8.15
C ARG A 54 11.87 -5.54 7.78
N CYS A 55 11.82 -6.87 7.73
CA CYS A 55 10.57 -7.61 7.73
C CYS A 55 9.66 -7.12 8.85
N SER A 56 8.35 -7.08 8.58
CA SER A 56 7.42 -6.42 9.47
C SER A 56 6.23 -7.29 9.86
N VAL A 57 5.73 -7.05 11.07
CA VAL A 57 4.47 -7.60 11.60
C VAL A 57 3.37 -6.56 11.41
N ALA A 58 2.35 -6.90 10.62
CA ALA A 58 1.28 -5.97 10.27
C ALA A 58 0.03 -6.17 11.13
N ALA A 59 -0.46 -5.12 11.79
CA ALA A 59 -1.83 -5.12 12.29
C ALA A 59 -2.78 -4.83 11.12
N TYR A 60 -3.64 -5.78 10.79
CA TYR A 60 -4.55 -5.71 9.65
C TYR A 60 -5.98 -6.06 10.06
N GLY A 61 -6.98 -5.48 9.39
CA GLY A 61 -8.39 -5.64 9.71
C GLY A 61 -9.21 -4.43 9.26
N GLU A 62 -10.53 -4.50 9.42
CA GLU A 62 -11.44 -3.42 9.02
C GLU A 62 -11.08 -2.06 9.69
N SER A 63 -11.74 -0.99 9.28
CA SER A 63 -11.68 0.28 10.01
C SER A 63 -12.18 0.12 11.46
N GLN A 64 -11.58 0.88 12.39
CA GLN A 64 -11.97 0.99 13.81
C GLN A 64 -11.94 -0.29 14.64
N VAL A 65 -11.24 -1.31 14.18
CA VAL A 65 -11.10 -2.58 14.91
C VAL A 65 -10.04 -2.54 16.00
N GLY A 66 -9.49 -1.38 16.33
CA GLY A 66 -8.51 -1.25 17.42
C GLY A 66 -7.06 -1.61 17.04
N LYS A 67 -6.70 -1.59 15.74
CA LYS A 67 -5.32 -1.84 15.25
C LYS A 67 -4.29 -0.90 15.89
N SER A 68 -4.54 0.41 15.84
CA SER A 68 -3.68 1.42 16.45
C SER A 68 -3.58 1.30 17.98
N TYR A 69 -4.66 0.85 18.63
CA TYR A 69 -4.65 0.56 20.06
C TYR A 69 -3.80 -0.66 20.38
N LEU A 70 -3.88 -1.73 19.57
CA LEU A 70 -3.02 -2.90 19.69
C LEU A 70 -1.54 -2.49 19.55
N MET A 71 -1.20 -1.69 18.54
CA MET A 71 0.17 -1.20 18.38
C MET A 71 0.65 -0.39 19.57
N SER A 72 -0.17 0.55 20.05
CA SER A 72 0.14 1.31 21.26
C SER A 72 0.30 0.43 22.50
N SER A 73 -0.46 -0.67 22.60
CA SER A 73 -0.37 -1.61 23.72
C SER A 73 0.89 -2.48 23.64
N LEU A 74 1.27 -2.95 22.45
CA LEU A 74 2.49 -3.72 22.24
C LEU A 74 3.75 -2.90 22.57
N LEU A 75 3.71 -1.61 22.26
CA LEU A 75 4.80 -0.65 22.47
C LEU A 75 4.78 0.02 23.85
N SER A 76 3.71 -0.18 24.64
CA SER A 76 3.65 0.31 26.03
C SER A 76 4.48 -0.56 26.97
N SER A 77 4.96 0.03 28.06
CA SER A 77 5.58 -0.69 29.17
C SER A 77 4.52 -1.06 30.22
N SER A 78 4.91 -1.83 31.23
CA SER A 78 4.03 -2.15 32.36
C SER A 78 3.57 -0.91 33.13
N ASN A 79 4.36 0.17 33.11
CA ASN A 79 4.17 1.35 33.94
C ASN A 79 3.86 2.63 33.16
N ALA A 80 3.97 2.63 31.83
CA ALA A 80 3.75 3.83 31.01
C ALA A 80 3.13 3.49 29.65
N GLN A 81 2.27 4.39 29.17
CA GLN A 81 1.71 4.31 27.81
C GLN A 81 2.78 4.58 26.77
N PHE A 82 2.59 4.03 25.57
CA PHE A 82 3.46 4.33 24.44
C PHE A 82 3.34 5.80 24.02
N VAL A 83 4.50 6.44 23.90
CA VAL A 83 4.64 7.83 23.45
C VAL A 83 5.72 7.91 22.37
N VAL A 84 5.52 8.84 21.44
CA VAL A 84 6.50 9.22 20.42
C VAL A 84 7.26 10.44 20.96
N LYS A 85 8.59 10.37 20.97
CA LYS A 85 9.45 11.46 21.42
C LYS A 85 9.86 12.32 20.23
N ASN A 86 9.70 13.63 20.35
CA ASN A 86 10.32 14.60 19.46
C ASN A 86 10.86 15.73 20.31
N LYS A 87 12.18 15.96 20.22
CA LYS A 87 12.90 16.86 21.11
C LYS A 87 12.57 16.53 22.59
N ASP A 88 12.19 17.52 23.37
CA ASP A 88 11.90 17.38 24.81
C ASP A 88 10.43 17.05 25.12
N ARG A 89 9.58 16.80 24.10
CA ARG A 89 8.15 16.51 24.29
C ARG A 89 7.81 15.06 23.92
N GLU A 90 6.91 14.49 24.72
CA GLU A 90 6.30 13.18 24.51
C GLU A 90 4.88 13.36 23.96
N TYR A 91 4.55 12.59 22.92
CA TYR A 91 3.26 12.64 22.23
C TYR A 91 2.59 11.28 22.24
N SER A 92 1.33 11.21 22.65
CA SER A 92 0.56 9.97 22.56
C SER A 92 0.23 9.66 21.09
N PHE A 93 0.71 8.52 20.58
CA PHE A 93 0.40 8.11 19.20
C PHE A 93 -1.12 8.07 18.94
N VAL A 94 -1.89 7.49 19.85
CA VAL A 94 -3.35 7.36 19.70
C VAL A 94 -4.07 8.71 19.83
N ASN A 95 -3.63 9.57 20.76
CA ASN A 95 -4.38 10.79 21.08
C ASN A 95 -3.88 12.04 20.36
N GLU A 96 -2.64 12.10 19.88
CA GLU A 96 -2.05 13.33 19.33
C GLU A 96 -1.58 13.17 17.87
N ILE A 97 -1.40 11.93 17.36
CA ILE A 97 -0.92 11.67 16.00
C ILE A 97 -1.98 10.99 15.14
N ASN A 98 -2.60 9.92 15.67
CA ASN A 98 -3.59 9.13 14.93
C ASN A 98 -4.86 9.96 14.65
N PRO A 99 -5.34 10.00 13.40
CA PRO A 99 -6.51 10.81 13.03
C PRO A 99 -7.78 10.43 13.80
N SER A 100 -7.95 9.14 14.13
CA SER A 100 -9.16 8.62 14.79
C SER A 100 -9.31 9.11 16.23
N GLY A 101 -8.21 9.48 16.90
CA GLY A 101 -8.22 9.78 18.34
C GLY A 101 -8.85 8.66 19.20
N ARG A 102 -9.42 9.06 20.35
CA ARG A 102 -10.32 8.21 21.16
C ARG A 102 -11.79 8.29 20.72
N ASN A 103 -12.14 9.29 19.92
CA ASN A 103 -13.53 9.58 19.55
C ASN A 103 -13.89 8.80 18.29
N SER A 104 -14.70 7.76 18.49
CA SER A 104 -15.18 6.84 17.46
C SER A 104 -16.22 7.49 16.54
N THR A 105 -15.79 8.15 15.47
CA THR A 105 -16.66 8.35 14.30
C THR A 105 -16.53 7.14 13.38
N GLU A 106 -17.64 6.66 12.80
CA GLU A 106 -17.67 5.48 11.91
C GLU A 106 -16.94 5.66 10.56
N ILE A 107 -16.31 6.81 10.33
CA ILE A 107 -15.57 7.15 9.11
C ILE A 107 -14.17 6.53 9.13
N GLU A 108 -13.63 6.20 7.96
CA GLU A 108 -12.21 5.86 7.80
C GLU A 108 -11.34 7.06 8.16
N SER A 109 -10.39 6.89 9.07
CA SER A 109 -9.62 8.03 9.60
C SER A 109 -8.17 8.03 9.10
N THR A 110 -7.55 6.86 8.91
CA THR A 110 -6.13 6.72 8.53
C THR A 110 -5.97 6.26 7.09
N GLY A 111 -5.18 6.96 6.28
CA GLY A 111 -4.94 6.67 4.85
C GLY A 111 -3.53 6.22 4.49
N LEU A 112 -2.64 6.07 5.48
CA LEU A 112 -1.22 5.71 5.33
C LEU A 112 -0.86 4.57 6.29
N ILE A 113 0.20 3.81 5.99
CA ILE A 113 0.78 2.86 6.94
C ILE A 113 1.62 3.65 7.95
N THR A 114 1.54 3.32 9.24
CA THR A 114 2.50 3.80 10.24
C THR A 114 3.50 2.68 10.56
N ARG A 115 4.78 2.90 10.25
CA ARG A 115 5.87 1.99 10.63
C ARG A 115 6.48 2.43 11.95
N PHE A 116 6.59 1.49 12.88
CA PHE A 116 7.38 1.65 14.09
C PHE A 116 8.64 0.78 13.96
N THR A 117 9.80 1.42 14.04
CA THR A 117 11.10 0.75 13.86
C THR A 117 12.11 1.24 14.87
N THR A 118 13.05 0.37 15.25
CA THR A 118 14.25 0.77 16.03
C THR A 118 15.46 1.05 15.13
N ALA A 119 15.32 0.83 13.81
CA ALA A 119 16.35 1.14 12.84
C ALA A 119 16.26 2.62 12.44
N ASP A 120 17.05 3.46 13.11
CA ASP A 120 17.29 4.82 12.61
C ASP A 120 18.22 4.76 11.40
N LYS A 121 17.67 5.10 10.23
CA LYS A 121 18.44 5.16 8.98
C LYS A 121 19.17 6.48 8.79
N ASN A 122 18.76 7.55 9.48
CA ASN A 122 19.29 8.89 9.24
C ASN A 122 19.23 9.78 10.48
N LYS A 123 20.31 9.73 11.26
CA LYS A 123 20.46 10.52 12.49
C LYS A 123 20.44 12.04 12.28
N LYS A 124 20.76 12.55 11.08
CA LYS A 124 20.69 13.99 10.79
C LYS A 124 19.23 14.47 10.80
N MET A 125 18.35 13.62 10.27
CA MET A 125 16.92 13.89 10.16
C MET A 125 16.13 13.45 11.41
N ALA A 126 16.77 13.31 12.59
CA ALA A 126 16.13 12.76 13.79
C ALA A 126 14.93 13.60 14.30
N ASP A 127 14.91 14.90 14.01
CA ASP A 127 13.80 15.80 14.35
C ASP A 127 12.68 15.85 13.28
N TYR A 128 12.88 15.15 12.16
CA TYR A 128 11.96 15.07 11.04
C TYR A 128 11.30 13.69 10.98
N ILE A 129 10.20 13.63 10.24
CA ILE A 129 9.49 12.40 9.95
C ILE A 129 9.78 11.97 8.52
N ARG A 130 10.33 10.77 8.38
CA ARG A 130 10.55 10.15 7.08
C ARG A 130 9.21 9.66 6.51
N ILE A 131 8.92 10.08 5.28
CA ILE A 131 7.76 9.68 4.50
C ILE A 131 8.27 8.84 3.33
N GLN A 132 7.73 7.63 3.20
CA GLN A 132 7.91 6.83 2.00
C GLN A 132 6.72 7.08 1.07
N ASN A 133 6.94 7.75 -0.04
CA ASN A 133 5.96 7.92 -1.10
C ASN A 133 5.89 6.68 -2.01
N LEU A 134 4.72 6.48 -2.60
CA LEU A 134 4.46 5.60 -3.73
C LEU A 134 5.24 6.09 -4.95
N SER A 135 5.77 5.17 -5.76
CA SER A 135 6.34 5.51 -7.06
C SER A 135 5.24 5.89 -8.06
N VAL A 136 5.61 6.43 -9.23
CA VAL A 136 4.62 6.67 -10.31
C VAL A 136 3.93 5.37 -10.77
N PRO A 137 4.65 4.25 -10.99
CA PRO A 137 4.03 2.95 -11.25
C PRO A 137 3.06 2.50 -10.14
N ASP A 138 3.37 2.81 -8.88
CA ASP A 138 2.47 2.51 -7.77
C ASP A 138 1.18 3.33 -7.83
N LEU A 139 1.26 4.63 -8.16
CA LEU A 139 0.07 5.46 -8.37
C LEU A 139 -0.78 4.97 -9.54
N LEU A 140 -0.15 4.52 -10.63
CA LEU A 140 -0.87 3.90 -11.74
C LEU A 140 -1.61 2.63 -11.29
N MET A 141 -0.94 1.72 -10.59
CA MET A 141 -1.58 0.50 -10.08
C MET A 141 -2.72 0.80 -9.10
N LEU A 142 -2.57 1.83 -8.26
CA LEU A 142 -3.63 2.29 -7.34
C LEU A 142 -4.86 2.76 -8.12
N ILE A 143 -4.69 3.61 -9.12
CA ILE A 143 -5.78 4.17 -9.94
C ILE A 143 -6.45 3.05 -10.73
N VAL A 144 -5.67 2.15 -11.33
CA VAL A 144 -6.16 0.97 -12.06
C VAL A 144 -6.94 0.03 -11.13
N ASP A 145 -6.42 -0.25 -9.94
CA ASP A 145 -7.12 -1.06 -8.93
C ASP A 145 -8.48 -0.42 -8.57
N SER A 146 -8.49 0.90 -8.35
CA SER A 146 -9.72 1.62 -8.05
C SER A 146 -10.73 1.52 -9.19
N TYR A 147 -10.29 1.71 -10.44
CA TYR A 147 -11.17 1.60 -11.60
C TYR A 147 -11.81 0.21 -11.70
N TYR A 148 -11.02 -0.86 -11.71
CA TYR A 148 -11.56 -2.20 -11.95
C TYR A 148 -12.31 -2.81 -10.77
N SER A 149 -12.02 -2.38 -9.54
CA SER A 149 -12.61 -3.00 -8.36
C SER A 149 -13.73 -2.18 -7.73
N ASP A 150 -13.78 -0.86 -7.95
CA ASP A 150 -14.81 0.03 -7.39
C ASP A 150 -15.89 0.45 -8.42
N VAL A 151 -15.65 0.19 -9.71
CA VAL A 151 -16.55 0.55 -10.81
C VAL A 151 -17.15 -0.68 -11.48
N LYS A 152 -18.46 -0.65 -11.69
CA LYS A 152 -19.18 -1.53 -12.58
C LYS A 152 -19.04 -1.01 -14.01
N ILE A 153 -17.99 -1.49 -14.67
CA ILE A 153 -17.59 -1.09 -16.03
C ILE A 153 -18.70 -1.39 -17.05
N ASN A 154 -18.99 -0.43 -17.92
CA ASN A 154 -19.95 -0.59 -19.01
C ASN A 154 -19.31 -1.36 -20.17
N ALA A 155 -19.50 -2.69 -20.18
CA ALA A 155 -18.93 -3.58 -21.19
C ALA A 155 -19.30 -3.22 -22.65
N LYS A 156 -20.40 -2.50 -22.90
CA LYS A 156 -20.80 -2.07 -24.25
C LYS A 156 -20.01 -0.87 -24.77
N GLN A 157 -19.54 -0.02 -23.86
CA GLN A 157 -18.76 1.18 -24.17
C GLN A 157 -17.26 0.97 -23.90
N SER A 158 -16.89 -0.18 -23.33
CA SER A 158 -15.50 -0.54 -23.10
C SER A 158 -14.73 -0.68 -24.41
N LEU A 159 -13.51 -0.13 -24.44
CA LEU A 159 -12.56 -0.36 -25.51
C LEU A 159 -12.36 -1.86 -25.72
N SER A 160 -12.35 -2.30 -26.97
CA SER A 160 -11.94 -3.66 -27.35
C SER A 160 -10.41 -3.74 -27.45
N PRO A 161 -9.80 -4.95 -27.42
CA PRO A 161 -8.36 -5.10 -27.64
C PRO A 161 -7.87 -4.45 -28.94
N ASN A 162 -8.63 -4.60 -30.03
CA ASN A 162 -8.31 -3.97 -31.32
C ASN A 162 -8.39 -2.45 -31.23
N SER A 163 -9.40 -1.91 -30.55
CA SER A 163 -9.52 -0.46 -30.35
C SER A 163 -8.35 0.09 -29.53
N ILE A 164 -7.87 -0.65 -28.52
CA ILE A 164 -6.66 -0.28 -27.77
C ILE A 164 -5.44 -0.26 -28.70
N ASN A 165 -5.28 -1.28 -29.56
CA ASN A 165 -4.19 -1.34 -30.53
C ASN A 165 -4.24 -0.19 -31.54
N ASP A 166 -5.42 0.16 -32.06
CA ASP A 166 -5.61 1.31 -32.95
C ASP A 166 -5.23 2.64 -32.26
N ASN A 167 -5.57 2.79 -30.98
CA ASN A 167 -5.14 3.96 -30.20
C ASN A 167 -3.62 3.99 -30.03
N LEU A 168 -2.98 2.86 -29.71
CA LEU A 168 -1.52 2.77 -29.63
C LEU A 168 -0.84 3.12 -30.97
N HIS A 169 -1.44 2.70 -32.09
CA HIS A 169 -0.99 3.09 -33.42
C HIS A 169 -1.06 4.61 -33.64
N SER A 170 -2.14 5.26 -33.20
CA SER A 170 -2.28 6.71 -33.30
C SER A 170 -1.26 7.48 -32.45
N LEU A 171 -0.77 6.88 -31.36
CA LEU A 171 0.22 7.45 -30.44
C LEU A 171 1.68 7.25 -30.87
N GLN A 172 1.94 6.56 -31.99
CA GLN A 172 3.30 6.20 -32.41
C GLN A 172 4.27 7.36 -32.56
N GLU A 173 3.78 8.55 -32.95
CA GLU A 173 4.60 9.75 -33.08
C GLU A 173 5.23 10.17 -31.75
N LEU A 174 4.65 9.81 -30.60
CA LEU A 174 5.20 10.14 -29.27
C LEU A 174 6.58 9.49 -29.02
N TRP A 175 6.84 8.31 -29.61
CA TRP A 175 8.04 7.49 -29.38
C TRP A 175 8.83 7.17 -30.66
N LYS A 176 8.45 7.74 -31.80
CA LYS A 176 9.12 7.52 -33.10
C LYS A 176 10.59 7.96 -33.13
N SER A 177 10.92 9.05 -32.44
CA SER A 177 12.30 9.57 -32.38
C SER A 177 13.27 8.66 -31.62
N LYS A 178 12.76 7.74 -30.79
CA LYS A 178 13.55 6.88 -29.89
C LYS A 178 14.56 7.65 -29.01
N TYR A 179 14.34 8.94 -28.80
CA TYR A 179 15.10 9.75 -27.86
C TYR A 179 14.53 9.57 -26.45
N GLN A 180 15.37 9.18 -25.50
CA GLN A 180 14.94 9.00 -24.11
C GLN A 180 14.54 10.36 -23.50
N LYS A 181 13.27 10.48 -23.11
CA LYS A 181 12.71 11.72 -22.55
C LYS A 181 12.58 11.70 -21.03
N GLN A 182 12.61 10.51 -20.42
CA GLN A 182 12.43 10.31 -18.98
C GLN A 182 13.05 8.99 -18.49
N ASP A 183 13.22 8.85 -17.19
CA ASP A 183 13.78 7.70 -16.47
C ASP A 183 12.95 7.27 -15.24
N ILE A 184 11.74 7.81 -15.09
CA ILE A 184 10.79 7.59 -13.99
C ILE A 184 9.97 6.30 -14.15
N ILE A 185 9.58 5.97 -15.38
CA ILE A 185 8.82 4.75 -15.71
C ILE A 185 9.58 3.98 -16.79
N GLY A 186 9.99 2.77 -16.47
CA GLY A 186 10.71 1.88 -17.38
C GLY A 186 9.92 0.66 -17.81
N GLU A 187 10.56 -0.17 -18.62
CA GLU A 187 10.01 -1.44 -19.12
C GLU A 187 9.55 -2.36 -17.97
N ASP A 188 10.39 -2.51 -16.95
CA ASP A 188 10.11 -3.38 -15.80
C ASP A 188 8.85 -2.92 -15.05
N ASP A 189 8.63 -1.61 -14.94
CA ASP A 189 7.47 -1.04 -14.26
C ASP A 189 6.17 -1.34 -15.02
N ILE A 190 6.19 -1.22 -16.36
CA ILE A 190 5.04 -1.59 -17.20
C ILE A 190 4.70 -3.07 -17.05
N ARG A 191 5.73 -3.93 -16.96
CA ARG A 191 5.52 -5.36 -16.72
C ARG A 191 5.03 -5.64 -15.29
N ASP A 192 5.46 -4.88 -14.30
CA ASP A 192 4.96 -4.98 -12.92
C ASP A 192 3.48 -4.56 -12.80
N ILE A 193 3.05 -3.57 -13.59
CA ILE A 193 1.63 -3.19 -13.76
C ILE A 193 0.87 -4.34 -14.43
N GLN A 194 1.41 -4.92 -15.51
CA GLN A 194 0.79 -6.08 -16.18
C GLN A 194 0.57 -7.24 -15.21
N GLU A 195 1.60 -7.60 -14.45
CA GLU A 195 1.52 -8.66 -13.44
C GLU A 195 0.51 -8.34 -12.35
N TYR A 196 0.42 -7.08 -11.90
CA TYR A 196 -0.60 -6.65 -10.94
C TYR A 196 -2.01 -6.85 -11.49
N MET A 197 -2.27 -6.42 -12.72
CA MET A 197 -3.57 -6.57 -13.34
C MET A 197 -3.94 -8.05 -13.52
N VAL A 198 -3.00 -8.91 -13.88
CA VAL A 198 -3.24 -10.36 -13.97
C VAL A 198 -3.58 -10.95 -12.60
N GLU A 199 -2.78 -10.67 -11.58
CA GLU A 199 -2.90 -11.30 -10.26
C GLU A 199 -4.09 -10.78 -9.43
N VAL A 200 -4.34 -9.46 -9.48
CA VAL A 200 -5.32 -8.81 -8.59
C VAL A 200 -6.66 -8.58 -9.28
N ILE A 201 -6.65 -8.21 -10.56
CA ILE A 201 -7.87 -7.82 -11.30
C ILE A 201 -8.41 -9.00 -12.11
N GLY A 202 -7.51 -9.78 -12.73
CA GLY A 202 -7.85 -10.95 -13.51
C GLY A 202 -8.73 -10.64 -14.71
N VAL A 203 -9.81 -11.42 -14.88
CA VAL A 203 -10.67 -11.39 -16.07
C VAL A 203 -11.34 -10.04 -16.33
N GLY A 204 -11.51 -9.20 -15.30
CA GLY A 204 -12.06 -7.85 -15.46
C GLY A 204 -11.23 -6.97 -16.39
N ALA A 205 -9.92 -7.21 -16.48
CA ALA A 205 -8.98 -6.48 -17.32
C ALA A 205 -8.72 -7.12 -18.69
N SER A 206 -9.53 -8.11 -19.10
CA SER A 206 -9.26 -8.91 -20.32
C SER A 206 -9.05 -8.08 -21.58
N SER A 207 -9.71 -6.93 -21.72
CA SER A 207 -9.54 -6.10 -22.91
C SER A 207 -8.10 -5.57 -23.06
N VAL A 208 -7.55 -5.00 -21.98
CA VAL A 208 -6.17 -4.50 -21.95
C VAL A 208 -5.18 -5.66 -21.99
N LEU A 209 -5.42 -6.72 -21.20
CA LEU A 209 -4.51 -7.87 -21.11
C LEU A 209 -4.37 -8.66 -22.42
N ASN A 210 -5.40 -8.65 -23.27
CA ASN A 210 -5.38 -9.31 -24.59
C ASN A 210 -5.02 -8.36 -25.74
N SER A 211 -4.67 -7.10 -25.44
CA SER A 211 -4.18 -6.12 -26.42
C SER A 211 -2.65 -6.07 -26.43
N ASP A 212 -2.08 -5.32 -27.37
CA ASP A 212 -0.63 -5.09 -27.46
C ASP A 212 -0.14 -4.03 -26.48
N PHE A 213 -1.01 -3.49 -25.60
CA PHE A 213 -0.69 -2.41 -24.68
C PHE A 213 0.62 -2.61 -23.92
N PHE A 214 0.74 -3.72 -23.19
CA PHE A 214 1.91 -3.93 -22.36
C PHE A 214 3.19 -4.17 -23.16
N ASP A 215 3.09 -4.78 -24.33
CA ASP A 215 4.26 -5.02 -25.17
C ASP A 215 4.73 -3.71 -25.81
N VAL A 216 3.81 -2.94 -26.42
CA VAL A 216 4.12 -1.65 -27.03
C VAL A 216 4.59 -0.63 -25.99
N VAL A 217 3.90 -0.50 -24.87
CA VAL A 217 4.21 0.53 -23.87
C VAL A 217 5.51 0.20 -23.13
N ALA A 218 5.79 -1.06 -22.80
CA ALA A 218 7.04 -1.44 -22.13
C ALA A 218 8.28 -1.10 -22.97
N ASP A 219 8.20 -1.25 -24.29
CA ASP A 219 9.30 -0.93 -25.21
C ASP A 219 9.47 0.58 -25.46
N ASN A 220 8.42 1.38 -25.24
CA ASN A 220 8.37 2.76 -25.71
C ASN A 220 8.21 3.83 -24.62
N ILE A 221 7.79 3.48 -23.39
CA ILE A 221 7.43 4.46 -22.35
C ILE A 221 8.58 5.43 -22.00
N LYS A 222 9.85 4.98 -22.05
CA LYS A 222 11.03 5.85 -21.83
C LYS A 222 11.18 6.99 -22.84
N TYR A 223 10.53 6.88 -23.99
CA TYR A 223 10.54 7.89 -25.06
C TYR A 223 9.33 8.83 -25.00
N VAL A 224 8.39 8.60 -24.08
CA VAL A 224 7.19 9.43 -23.89
C VAL A 224 7.46 10.45 -22.79
N SER A 225 7.25 11.74 -23.09
CA SER A 225 7.35 12.80 -22.09
C SER A 225 6.18 12.74 -21.11
N MET A 226 6.40 13.25 -19.90
CA MET A 226 5.37 13.25 -18.84
C MET A 226 4.04 13.84 -19.29
N ASP A 227 4.08 14.92 -20.08
CA ASP A 227 2.87 15.61 -20.56
C ASP A 227 1.91 14.68 -21.33
N HIS A 228 2.44 13.59 -21.90
CA HIS A 228 1.70 12.61 -22.67
C HIS A 228 1.50 11.27 -21.95
N TRP A 229 1.85 11.15 -20.67
CA TRP A 229 1.59 9.91 -19.92
C TRP A 229 0.10 9.61 -19.81
N VAL A 230 -0.75 10.62 -19.63
CA VAL A 230 -2.20 10.41 -19.56
C VAL A 230 -2.74 9.84 -20.87
N ASP A 231 -2.26 10.33 -22.03
CA ASP A 231 -2.68 9.86 -23.36
C ASP A 231 -2.39 8.37 -23.58
N VAL A 232 -1.34 7.85 -22.94
CA VAL A 232 -0.99 6.43 -22.97
C VAL A 232 -1.82 5.66 -21.94
N PHE A 233 -1.78 6.08 -20.67
CA PHE A 233 -2.35 5.30 -19.57
C PHE A 233 -3.87 5.38 -19.46
N GLU A 234 -4.52 6.33 -20.14
CA GLU A 234 -5.99 6.39 -20.21
C GLU A 234 -6.61 5.12 -20.76
N LEU A 235 -5.87 4.36 -21.59
CA LEU A 235 -6.31 3.08 -22.13
C LEU A 235 -6.48 2.00 -21.04
N LEU A 236 -5.81 2.16 -19.88
CA LEU A 236 -5.95 1.23 -18.76
C LEU A 236 -7.30 1.36 -18.02
N TRP A 237 -8.01 2.47 -18.19
CA TRP A 237 -9.29 2.74 -17.53
C TRP A 237 -10.34 3.25 -18.52
N ASN A 238 -10.33 2.69 -19.73
CA ASN A 238 -11.35 2.94 -20.74
C ASN A 238 -11.53 4.42 -21.14
N LYS A 239 -10.45 5.21 -21.05
CA LYS A 239 -10.49 6.68 -21.26
C LYS A 239 -11.47 7.41 -20.35
N ASN A 240 -11.78 6.85 -19.18
CA ASN A 240 -12.66 7.49 -18.23
C ASN A 240 -12.07 8.84 -17.75
N GLU A 241 -12.79 9.93 -18.03
CA GLU A 241 -12.32 11.30 -17.82
C GLU A 241 -11.99 11.61 -16.35
N HIS A 242 -12.72 11.00 -15.41
CA HIS A 242 -12.50 11.22 -13.98
C HIS A 242 -11.17 10.63 -13.50
N PHE A 243 -10.82 9.44 -13.98
CA PHE A 243 -9.53 8.81 -13.71
C PHE A 243 -8.39 9.51 -14.43
N CYS A 244 -8.58 9.94 -15.69
CA CYS A 244 -7.62 10.78 -16.40
C CYS A 244 -7.31 12.08 -15.64
N LYS A 245 -8.34 12.75 -15.11
CA LYS A 245 -8.22 13.99 -14.36
C LYS A 245 -7.45 13.81 -13.05
N ILE A 246 -7.74 12.75 -12.29
CA ILE A 246 -7.00 12.46 -11.04
C ILE A 246 -5.56 12.10 -11.33
N PHE A 247 -5.30 11.21 -12.31
CA PHE A 247 -3.94 10.85 -12.69
C PHE A 247 -3.13 12.09 -13.10
N THR A 248 -3.68 12.92 -13.99
CA THR A 248 -3.02 14.15 -14.45
C THR A 248 -2.72 15.11 -13.29
N THR A 249 -3.66 15.27 -12.36
CA THR A 249 -3.49 16.13 -11.18
C THR A 249 -2.38 15.61 -10.29
N LEU A 250 -2.40 14.32 -9.95
CA LEU A 250 -1.40 13.69 -9.09
C LEU A 250 0.00 13.74 -9.70
N ILE A 251 0.16 13.48 -11.00
CA ILE A 251 1.46 13.53 -11.68
C ILE A 251 2.04 14.95 -11.68
N LYS A 252 1.23 15.97 -11.98
CA LYS A 252 1.67 17.37 -11.96
C LYS A 252 2.15 17.81 -10.58
N GLU A 253 1.43 17.41 -9.53
CA GLU A 253 1.81 17.75 -8.16
C GLU A 253 3.02 16.95 -7.67
N TYR A 254 3.16 15.69 -8.08
CA TYR A 254 4.30 14.85 -7.69
C TYR A 254 5.60 15.29 -8.38
N GLN A 255 5.51 15.82 -9.60
CA GLN A 255 6.65 16.42 -10.31
C GLN A 255 7.32 17.54 -9.51
N LYS A 256 6.56 18.32 -8.72
CA LYS A 256 7.09 19.45 -7.93
C LYS A 256 8.12 19.02 -6.88
N ILE A 257 8.07 17.76 -6.44
CA ILE A 257 9.09 17.17 -5.55
C ILE A 257 10.01 16.18 -6.28
N GLY A 258 10.00 16.21 -7.62
CA GLY A 258 10.87 15.40 -8.47
C GLY A 258 10.62 13.90 -8.37
N PHE A 259 9.37 13.47 -8.13
CA PHE A 259 8.99 12.06 -7.98
C PHE A 259 9.76 11.30 -6.90
N ARG A 260 10.23 12.00 -5.86
CA ARG A 260 11.00 11.41 -4.77
C ARG A 260 10.14 10.47 -3.93
N THR A 261 10.57 9.21 -3.87
CA THR A 261 9.92 8.15 -3.09
C THR A 261 10.30 8.18 -1.62
N GLU A 262 11.40 8.84 -1.25
CA GLU A 262 11.75 9.14 0.15
C GLU A 262 11.87 10.66 0.31
N VAL A 263 11.15 11.21 1.29
CA VAL A 263 11.23 12.62 1.68
C VAL A 263 11.09 12.74 3.20
N TYR A 264 11.44 13.90 3.74
CA TYR A 264 11.33 14.20 5.16
C TYR A 264 10.46 15.44 5.37
N VAL A 265 9.62 15.40 6.41
CA VAL A 265 8.76 16.52 6.79
C VAL A 265 8.96 16.88 8.26
N PRO A 266 8.71 18.13 8.69
CA PRO A 266 8.71 18.48 10.10
C PRO A 266 7.77 17.59 10.92
N PHE A 267 8.12 17.27 12.16
CA PHE A 267 7.29 16.45 13.05
C PHE A 267 5.85 16.97 13.21
N ASP A 268 5.68 18.29 13.14
CA ASP A 268 4.38 18.96 13.15
C ASP A 268 3.40 18.47 12.08
N ALA A 269 3.90 17.95 10.95
CA ALA A 269 3.07 17.47 9.85
C ALA A 269 2.20 16.25 10.24
N ILE A 270 2.58 15.50 11.27
CA ILE A 270 1.84 14.31 11.73
C ILE A 270 1.01 14.56 13.00
N LEU A 271 1.02 15.78 13.55
CA LEU A 271 0.22 16.14 14.72
C LEU A 271 -1.24 16.38 14.34
N ARG A 272 -2.17 15.80 15.10
CA ARG A 272 -3.62 15.93 14.87
C ARG A 272 -4.09 17.36 15.01
N GLU A 273 -3.59 18.08 16.02
CA GLU A 273 -3.91 19.51 16.23
C GLU A 273 -3.43 20.41 15.09
N LYS A 274 -2.57 19.90 14.20
CA LYS A 274 -2.06 20.59 13.01
C LYS A 274 -2.56 19.95 11.71
N GLY A 275 -3.61 19.12 11.74
CA GLY A 275 -4.05 18.38 10.56
C GLY A 275 -3.02 17.31 10.17
N THR A 276 -3.12 16.16 10.81
CA THR A 276 -2.16 15.06 10.64
C THR A 276 -2.15 14.54 9.21
N LEU A 277 -0.95 14.33 8.64
CA LEU A 277 -0.78 13.78 7.28
C LEU A 277 -1.43 12.39 7.13
N LEU A 278 -1.58 11.65 8.24
CA LEU A 278 -2.19 10.33 8.27
C LEU A 278 -3.68 10.33 7.89
N GLN A 279 -4.33 11.50 7.87
CA GLN A 279 -5.78 11.59 7.71
C GLN A 279 -6.21 11.26 6.27
N VAL A 280 -7.09 10.26 6.11
CA VAL A 280 -7.47 9.82 4.76
C VAL A 280 -8.28 10.87 3.98
N GLN A 281 -8.93 11.81 4.69
CA GLN A 281 -9.77 12.86 4.11
C GLN A 281 -8.98 13.89 3.27
N TRP A 282 -7.64 13.89 3.33
CA TRP A 282 -6.82 14.61 2.35
C TRP A 282 -7.15 14.21 0.91
N LEU A 283 -7.53 12.96 0.68
CA LEU A 283 -7.92 12.46 -0.65
C LEU A 283 -9.22 13.07 -1.17
N ASP A 284 -10.10 13.57 -0.31
CA ASP A 284 -11.32 14.26 -0.71
C ASP A 284 -10.99 15.59 -1.40
N LEU A 285 -9.98 16.30 -0.90
CA LEU A 285 -9.52 17.57 -1.47
C LEU A 285 -8.82 17.36 -2.82
N VAL A 286 -8.14 16.22 -3.04
CA VAL A 286 -7.58 15.85 -4.35
C VAL A 286 -8.68 15.78 -5.41
N CYS A 287 -9.86 15.28 -5.04
CA CYS A 287 -11.03 15.15 -5.90
C CYS A 287 -11.89 16.43 -5.96
N GLY A 288 -11.39 17.56 -5.45
CA GLY A 288 -12.03 18.87 -5.59
C GLY A 288 -13.17 19.14 -4.61
N LYS A 289 -13.22 18.44 -3.46
CA LYS A 289 -13.97 18.94 -2.29
C LYS A 289 -13.30 20.20 -1.73
N GLU A 290 -14.10 21.05 -1.11
CA GLU A 290 -13.59 22.33 -0.61
C GLU A 290 -13.00 22.16 0.79
N VAL A 291 -12.00 22.97 1.12
CA VAL A 291 -11.35 22.92 2.44
C VAL A 291 -12.34 23.18 3.57
N GLN A 292 -13.36 24.00 3.33
CA GLN A 292 -14.41 24.27 4.32
C GLN A 292 -15.24 23.04 4.71
N ASP A 293 -15.17 21.96 3.92
CA ASP A 293 -15.80 20.68 4.24
C ASP A 293 -15.00 19.87 5.28
N ILE A 294 -13.78 20.31 5.64
CA ILE A 294 -12.84 19.55 6.48
C ILE A 294 -12.07 20.46 7.45
N ASP A 295 -12.13 20.17 8.74
CA ASP A 295 -11.43 20.94 9.79
C ASP A 295 -9.93 20.58 9.82
N PHE A 296 -9.16 21.19 8.91
CA PHE A 296 -7.72 21.05 8.82
C PHE A 296 -6.99 22.34 9.18
N PRO A 297 -6.42 22.46 10.39
CA PRO A 297 -5.84 23.71 10.88
C PRO A 297 -4.54 24.11 10.16
N VAL A 298 -3.77 23.16 9.61
CA VAL A 298 -2.58 23.43 8.79
C VAL A 298 -2.59 22.55 7.54
N LEU A 299 -2.76 23.19 6.38
CA LEU A 299 -2.95 22.52 5.09
C LEU A 299 -1.65 22.11 4.40
N ASN A 300 -0.54 22.75 4.77
CA ASN A 300 0.72 22.66 4.05
C ASN A 300 1.86 22.24 4.98
N THR A 301 2.95 21.78 4.39
CA THR A 301 4.18 21.42 5.10
C THR A 301 5.38 21.59 4.18
N ASP A 302 6.53 21.92 4.75
CA ASP A 302 7.79 21.86 4.02
C ASP A 302 8.23 20.40 3.79
N ILE A 303 8.99 20.19 2.72
CA ILE A 303 9.53 18.89 2.31
C ILE A 303 11.04 19.02 2.13
N TYR A 304 11.78 18.10 2.75
CA TYR A 304 13.24 18.05 2.77
C TYR A 304 13.76 16.73 2.20
N ASP A 305 14.97 16.74 1.67
CA ASP A 305 15.71 15.53 1.33
C ASP A 305 16.44 14.94 2.57
N GLU A 306 17.15 13.84 2.37
CA GLU A 306 17.90 13.14 3.42
C GLU A 306 19.09 13.93 4.00
N ASN A 307 19.43 15.08 3.40
CA ASN A 307 20.53 15.96 3.80
C ASN A 307 20.04 17.31 4.35
N GLU A 308 18.78 17.39 4.81
CA GLU A 308 18.13 18.61 5.30
C GLU A 308 17.97 19.71 4.24
N LYS A 309 18.12 19.39 2.95
CA LYS A 309 17.90 20.38 1.90
C LYS A 309 16.41 20.50 1.62
N LEU A 310 15.90 21.73 1.68
CA LEU A 310 14.53 22.04 1.30
C LEU A 310 14.30 21.72 -0.20
N ILE A 311 13.37 20.80 -0.47
CA ILE A 311 12.91 20.42 -1.81
C ILE A 311 11.73 21.32 -2.22
N ALA A 312 10.76 21.48 -1.34
CA ALA A 312 9.58 22.30 -1.56
C ALA A 312 9.14 22.97 -0.25
N SER A 313 8.89 24.28 -0.31
CA SER A 313 8.27 25.04 0.77
C SER A 313 6.76 25.02 0.66
N ASP A 314 6.05 25.01 1.79
CA ASP A 314 4.59 25.17 1.85
C ASP A 314 3.82 24.19 0.93
N PHE A 315 4.29 22.94 0.87
CA PHE A 315 3.71 21.93 -0.01
C PHE A 315 2.36 21.41 0.53
N PRO A 316 1.31 21.29 -0.31
CA PRO A 316 0.00 20.85 0.17
C PRO A 316 0.00 19.42 0.71
N LYS A 317 -0.42 19.24 1.97
CA LYS A 317 -0.62 17.93 2.59
C LYS A 317 -1.64 17.08 1.85
N THR A 318 -2.60 17.72 1.17
CA THR A 318 -3.55 17.09 0.24
C THR A 318 -2.86 16.12 -0.73
N TYR A 319 -1.84 16.61 -1.44
CA TYR A 319 -1.13 15.81 -2.44
C TYR A 319 -0.06 14.92 -1.81
N LEU A 320 0.65 15.42 -0.79
CA LEU A 320 1.65 14.60 -0.10
C LEU A 320 1.01 13.36 0.53
N SER A 321 -0.16 13.51 1.16
CA SER A 321 -0.91 12.38 1.71
C SER A 321 -1.35 11.44 0.59
N ALA A 322 -1.70 11.91 -0.61
CA ALA A 322 -2.03 11.03 -1.73
C ALA A 322 -0.85 10.14 -2.16
N PHE A 323 0.36 10.71 -2.19
CA PHE A 323 1.58 9.98 -2.57
C PHE A 323 2.11 9.11 -1.44
N ALA A 324 1.95 9.53 -0.18
CA ALA A 324 2.52 8.84 0.95
C ALA A 324 1.97 7.42 1.09
N ALA A 325 2.86 6.44 1.17
CA ALA A 325 2.56 5.06 1.50
C ALA A 325 2.72 4.80 3.00
N GLU A 326 3.79 5.36 3.57
CA GLU A 326 4.21 5.10 4.93
C GLU A 326 4.73 6.36 5.62
N VAL A 327 4.41 6.47 6.91
CA VAL A 327 5.05 7.36 7.88
C VAL A 327 5.91 6.51 8.81
N VAL A 328 7.17 6.92 9.01
CA VAL A 328 8.14 6.16 9.81
C VAL A 328 8.35 6.84 11.15
N ILE A 329 8.05 6.12 12.23
CA ILE A 329 8.28 6.52 13.60
C ILE A 329 9.44 5.69 14.14
N VAL A 330 10.56 6.35 14.41
CA VAL A 330 11.73 5.73 15.03
C VAL A 330 11.50 5.64 16.54
N LEU A 331 11.57 4.42 17.06
CA LEU A 331 11.41 4.10 18.47
C LEU A 331 12.73 4.33 19.23
N PRO A 332 12.66 4.80 20.49
CA PRO A 332 13.86 4.93 21.31
C PRO A 332 14.47 3.55 21.59
N GLY A 333 15.81 3.47 21.61
CA GLY A 333 16.53 2.20 21.79
C GLY A 333 16.19 1.45 23.09
N ASP A 334 15.73 2.16 24.13
CA ASP A 334 15.31 1.54 25.40
C ASP A 334 14.13 0.57 25.25
N VAL A 335 13.30 0.72 24.21
CA VAL A 335 12.20 -0.21 23.94
C VAL A 335 12.70 -1.65 23.77
N LEU A 336 13.94 -1.83 23.31
CA LEU A 336 14.55 -3.14 23.10
C LEU A 336 14.79 -3.91 24.41
N LYS A 337 14.90 -3.22 25.54
CA LYS A 337 15.06 -3.87 26.86
C LYS A 337 13.80 -4.63 27.27
N GLU A 338 12.63 -4.08 26.97
CA GLU A 338 11.33 -4.68 27.30
C GLU A 338 10.73 -5.49 26.15
N ARG A 339 11.13 -5.20 24.91
CA ARG A 339 10.60 -5.78 23.67
C ARG A 339 11.76 -6.14 22.72
N PRO A 340 12.59 -7.14 23.08
CA PRO A 340 13.80 -7.48 22.32
C PRO A 340 13.52 -7.92 20.88
N PHE A 341 12.32 -8.43 20.59
CA PHE A 341 11.93 -8.82 19.22
C PHE A 341 11.97 -7.65 18.23
N LEU A 342 11.78 -6.40 18.69
CA LEU A 342 11.86 -5.19 17.85
C LEU A 342 13.27 -4.89 17.32
N ALA A 343 14.29 -5.64 17.75
CA ALA A 343 15.61 -5.61 17.14
C ALA A 343 15.62 -6.25 15.73
N HIS A 344 14.65 -7.12 15.45
CA HIS A 344 14.62 -7.95 14.24
C HIS A 344 13.42 -7.67 13.33
N VAL A 345 12.34 -7.11 13.88
CA VAL A 345 11.12 -6.82 13.11
C VAL A 345 10.60 -5.42 13.39
N ASP A 346 9.94 -4.86 12.39
CA ASP A 346 9.17 -3.62 12.53
C ASP A 346 7.69 -3.93 12.76
N LEU A 347 6.94 -2.98 13.33
CA LEU A 347 5.48 -3.07 13.45
C LEU A 347 4.82 -2.11 12.45
N LEU A 348 3.79 -2.58 11.73
CA LEU A 348 3.03 -1.78 10.78
C LEU A 348 1.57 -1.66 11.20
N ASP A 349 1.11 -0.44 11.49
CA ASP A 349 -0.32 -0.14 11.62
C ASP A 349 -0.87 0.17 10.23
N PHE A 350 -1.63 -0.76 9.65
CA PHE A 350 -2.25 -0.55 8.35
C PHE A 350 -3.52 0.31 8.46
N PRO A 351 -3.83 1.09 7.41
CA PRO A 351 -5.15 1.72 7.30
C PRO A 351 -6.26 0.67 7.33
N GLY A 352 -7.47 1.10 7.71
CA GLY A 352 -8.60 0.21 7.90
C GLY A 352 -9.22 -0.26 6.59
N ALA A 353 -9.21 -1.57 6.36
CA ALA A 353 -9.81 -2.13 5.16
C ALA A 353 -11.34 -1.90 5.12
N ARG A 354 -11.87 -1.78 3.90
CA ARG A 354 -13.30 -1.60 3.58
C ARG A 354 -13.65 -2.43 2.36
N ASN A 355 -14.95 -2.66 2.17
CA ASN A 355 -15.44 -3.24 0.92
C ASN A 355 -15.13 -2.33 -0.25
N ARG A 356 -15.04 -2.92 -1.44
CA ARG A 356 -15.04 -2.17 -2.70
C ARG A 356 -16.44 -1.65 -3.02
N LEU A 357 -16.51 -0.73 -3.96
CA LEU A 357 -17.78 -0.15 -4.43
C LEU A 357 -18.29 -0.88 -5.68
N ASP A 358 -19.54 -0.62 -6.04
CA ASP A 358 -20.16 -1.05 -7.28
C ASP A 358 -20.73 0.18 -8.03
N LYS A 359 -19.91 1.24 -8.19
CA LYS A 359 -20.36 2.48 -8.85
C LYS A 359 -20.56 2.24 -10.33
N ILE A 360 -21.71 2.64 -10.88
CA ILE A 360 -21.98 2.50 -12.31
C ILE A 360 -21.11 3.52 -13.04
N GLU A 361 -20.29 3.07 -13.99
CA GLU A 361 -19.27 3.90 -14.66
C GLU A 361 -19.83 5.22 -15.22
N ASP A 362 -20.98 5.15 -15.88
CA ASP A 362 -21.63 6.29 -16.56
C ASP A 362 -22.30 7.27 -15.57
N ASP A 363 -22.52 6.86 -14.33
CA ASP A 363 -23.21 7.65 -13.28
C ASP A 363 -22.25 8.20 -12.22
N ILE A 364 -20.94 8.02 -12.40
CA ILE A 364 -19.94 8.49 -11.42
C ILE A 364 -20.01 10.01 -11.32
N ASP A 365 -20.29 10.52 -10.12
CA ASP A 365 -20.12 11.93 -9.82
C ASP A 365 -18.70 12.20 -9.30
N TYR A 366 -17.95 13.04 -10.02
CA TYR A 366 -16.56 13.32 -9.68
C TYR A 366 -16.35 13.80 -8.24
N LYS A 367 -17.23 14.67 -7.70
CA LYS A 367 -17.03 15.26 -6.38
C LYS A 367 -17.50 14.37 -5.23
N ASN A 368 -18.50 13.52 -5.48
CA ASN A 368 -19.13 12.69 -4.47
C ASN A 368 -18.58 11.26 -4.45
N ASP A 369 -18.28 10.68 -5.60
CA ASP A 369 -17.89 9.27 -5.71
C ASP A 369 -16.38 9.06 -5.77
N MET A 370 -15.65 9.87 -6.54
CA MET A 370 -14.18 9.71 -6.67
C MET A 370 -13.43 9.80 -5.34
N PRO A 371 -13.78 10.66 -4.37
CA PRO A 371 -13.15 10.62 -3.05
C PRO A 371 -13.21 9.23 -2.43
N GLU A 372 -14.39 8.60 -2.41
CA GLU A 372 -14.56 7.30 -1.77
C GLU A 372 -13.82 6.19 -2.51
N MET A 373 -13.86 6.22 -3.84
CA MET A 373 -13.12 5.28 -4.69
C MET A 373 -11.61 5.42 -4.47
N LEU A 374 -11.08 6.64 -4.44
CA LEU A 374 -9.66 6.90 -4.22
C LEU A 374 -9.19 6.43 -2.85
N ARG A 375 -9.99 6.66 -1.79
CA ARG A 375 -9.68 6.16 -0.43
C ARG A 375 -9.62 4.64 -0.38
N ARG A 376 -10.67 3.96 -0.88
CA ARG A 376 -10.76 2.49 -0.88
C ARG A 376 -9.67 1.86 -1.75
N GLY A 377 -9.45 2.41 -2.95
CA GLY A 377 -8.39 1.99 -3.87
C GLY A 377 -7.01 2.12 -3.24
N LYS A 378 -6.71 3.26 -2.58
CA LYS A 378 -5.43 3.46 -1.89
C LYS A 378 -5.20 2.44 -0.78
N VAL A 379 -6.17 2.23 0.11
CA VAL A 379 -6.02 1.28 1.22
C VAL A 379 -5.84 -0.15 0.74
N ALA A 380 -6.62 -0.57 -0.26
CA ALA A 380 -6.48 -1.90 -0.87
C ALA A 380 -5.10 -2.07 -1.53
N TYR A 381 -4.69 -1.09 -2.32
CA TYR A 381 -3.42 -1.11 -3.02
C TYR A 381 -2.23 -1.17 -2.06
N LEU A 382 -2.24 -0.40 -0.95
CA LEU A 382 -1.17 -0.43 0.05
C LEU A 382 -0.97 -1.84 0.63
N PHE A 383 -2.05 -2.56 0.93
CA PHE A 383 -1.93 -3.94 1.40
C PHE A 383 -1.36 -4.85 0.32
N ASN A 384 -1.91 -4.79 -0.90
CA ASN A 384 -1.46 -5.61 -2.02
C ASN A 384 0.02 -5.37 -2.36
N LYS A 385 0.48 -4.12 -2.34
CA LYS A 385 1.89 -3.74 -2.55
C LYS A 385 2.79 -4.45 -1.54
N TYR A 386 2.44 -4.43 -0.25
CA TYR A 386 3.26 -5.01 0.81
C TYR A 386 3.28 -6.54 0.80
N VAL A 387 2.17 -7.18 0.39
CA VAL A 387 2.12 -8.62 0.15
C VAL A 387 3.00 -9.01 -1.04
N ARG A 388 2.84 -8.33 -2.20
CA ARG A 388 3.61 -8.63 -3.43
C ARG A 388 5.11 -8.40 -3.26
N THR A 389 5.48 -7.41 -2.46
CA THR A 389 6.88 -7.09 -2.15
C THR A 389 7.44 -7.85 -0.95
N ARG A 390 6.67 -8.80 -0.37
CA ARG A 390 7.09 -9.69 0.74
C ARG A 390 7.55 -8.94 2.00
N ARG A 391 7.03 -7.74 2.25
CA ARG A 391 7.41 -6.90 3.40
C ARG A 391 6.59 -7.21 4.66
N ILE A 392 5.60 -8.10 4.57
CA ILE A 392 4.81 -8.60 5.69
C ILE A 392 5.21 -10.05 5.97
N SER A 393 5.95 -10.27 7.06
CA SER A 393 6.32 -11.62 7.50
C SER A 393 5.26 -12.25 8.39
N SER A 394 4.44 -11.43 9.06
CA SER A 394 3.38 -11.89 9.95
C SER A 394 2.22 -10.91 9.98
N ILE A 395 1.00 -11.44 10.13
CA ILE A 395 -0.23 -10.64 10.22
C ILE A 395 -0.86 -10.83 11.60
N MET A 396 -1.10 -9.71 12.29
CA MET A 396 -2.00 -9.60 13.43
C MET A 396 -3.38 -9.19 12.92
N PHE A 397 -4.21 -10.17 12.60
CA PHE A 397 -5.55 -9.98 12.10
C PHE A 397 -6.52 -9.58 13.22
N CYS A 398 -6.87 -8.30 13.26
CA CYS A 398 -7.67 -7.69 14.30
C CYS A 398 -9.17 -7.71 13.94
N HIS A 399 -10.00 -8.20 14.86
CA HIS A 399 -11.46 -8.21 14.71
C HIS A 399 -12.18 -7.87 16.03
N HIS A 400 -13.45 -7.43 15.95
CA HIS A 400 -14.34 -7.23 17.10
C HIS A 400 -15.79 -7.71 16.85
N HIS A 401 -16.62 -7.66 17.89
CA HIS A 401 -17.94 -8.33 17.94
C HIS A 401 -19.04 -7.85 16.98
N SER A 402 -18.90 -6.71 16.29
CA SER A 402 -19.98 -6.13 15.48
C SER A 402 -19.64 -5.98 14.00
N GLN A 403 -18.64 -6.74 13.55
CA GLN A 403 -18.22 -6.77 12.16
C GLN A 403 -19.10 -7.77 11.40
N LYS A 404 -19.66 -7.36 10.27
CA LYS A 404 -20.57 -8.20 9.49
C LYS A 404 -20.36 -8.11 7.98
N LYS A 405 -19.40 -7.31 7.49
CA LYS A 405 -19.46 -6.86 6.09
C LYS A 405 -18.17 -6.93 5.27
N ALA A 406 -16.95 -7.01 5.81
CA ALA A 406 -15.78 -7.06 4.94
C ALA A 406 -15.38 -8.48 4.51
N ASN A 407 -15.20 -8.68 3.21
CA ASN A 407 -14.62 -9.90 2.64
C ASN A 407 -13.08 -9.87 2.75
N LEU A 408 -12.55 -9.77 3.97
CA LEU A 408 -11.10 -9.73 4.22
C LEU A 408 -10.42 -11.08 4.06
N GLY A 409 -11.19 -12.17 4.10
CA GLY A 409 -10.68 -13.53 3.96
C GLY A 409 -9.91 -13.74 2.66
N ASN A 410 -10.40 -13.21 1.53
CA ASN A 410 -9.70 -13.31 0.24
C ASN A 410 -8.41 -12.49 0.21
N THR A 411 -8.40 -11.31 0.84
CA THR A 411 -7.20 -10.47 0.92
C THR A 411 -6.10 -11.13 1.75
N ILE A 412 -6.46 -11.76 2.87
CA ILE A 412 -5.51 -12.51 3.71
C ILE A 412 -5.06 -13.80 3.00
N LYS A 413 -5.95 -14.44 2.24
CA LYS A 413 -5.64 -15.64 1.45
C LYS A 413 -4.43 -15.42 0.54
N ASP A 414 -4.39 -14.33 -0.22
CA ASP A 414 -3.27 -14.05 -1.13
C ASP A 414 -1.94 -13.98 -0.38
N TRP A 415 -1.92 -13.31 0.78
CA TRP A 415 -0.73 -13.29 1.64
C TRP A 415 -0.35 -14.67 2.15
N ILE A 416 -1.33 -15.50 2.57
CA ILE A 416 -1.08 -16.88 3.00
C ILE A 416 -0.45 -17.69 1.87
N GLU A 417 -1.03 -17.64 0.68
CA GLU A 417 -0.58 -18.43 -0.47
C GLU A 417 0.84 -18.04 -0.91
N LYS A 418 1.14 -16.73 -0.90
CA LYS A 418 2.46 -16.18 -1.30
C LYS A 418 3.54 -16.30 -0.23
N THR A 419 3.18 -16.24 1.05
CA THR A 419 4.15 -16.16 2.17
C THR A 419 4.27 -17.48 2.93
N VAL A 420 3.15 -18.13 3.24
CA VAL A 420 3.12 -19.36 4.05
C VAL A 420 3.11 -20.59 3.16
N GLY A 421 2.30 -20.59 2.11
CA GLY A 421 2.24 -21.67 1.13
C GLY A 421 0.87 -21.80 0.45
N LEU A 422 0.89 -22.09 -0.85
CA LEU A 422 -0.30 -22.21 -1.69
C LEU A 422 -1.25 -23.35 -1.27
N THR A 423 -0.70 -24.47 -0.81
CA THR A 423 -1.49 -25.66 -0.43
C THR A 423 -1.28 -26.01 1.03
N PRO A 424 -2.22 -26.70 1.69
CA PRO A 424 -2.04 -27.17 3.07
C PRO A 424 -0.70 -27.88 3.27
N LYS A 425 -0.38 -28.85 2.39
CA LYS A 425 0.89 -29.59 2.42
C LYS A 425 2.14 -28.69 2.41
N ILE A 426 2.13 -27.61 1.62
CA ILE A 426 3.25 -26.65 1.57
C ILE A 426 3.29 -25.84 2.86
N ARG A 427 2.13 -25.40 3.38
CA ARG A 427 2.04 -24.68 4.65
C ARG A 427 2.53 -25.53 5.82
N THR A 428 2.13 -26.80 5.93
CA THR A 428 2.65 -27.72 6.96
C THR A 428 4.16 -27.81 6.92
N LYS A 429 4.74 -27.94 5.71
CA LYS A 429 6.18 -28.04 5.53
C LYS A 429 6.89 -26.75 5.95
N ASN A 430 6.38 -25.59 5.57
CA ASN A 430 6.98 -24.30 5.89
C ASN A 430 6.81 -23.94 7.37
N LEU A 431 5.68 -24.27 7.98
CA LEU A 431 5.45 -24.09 9.43
C LEU A 431 6.44 -24.90 10.26
N LYS A 432 6.82 -26.12 9.81
CA LYS A 432 7.89 -26.89 10.48
C LYS A 432 9.24 -26.18 10.50
N ILE A 433 9.52 -25.32 9.50
CA ILE A 433 10.75 -24.50 9.46
C ILE A 433 10.65 -23.35 10.47
N LEU A 434 9.44 -22.91 10.81
CA LEU A 434 9.14 -21.85 11.77
C LEU A 434 8.81 -22.40 13.17
N ASP A 435 9.33 -23.57 13.54
CA ASP A 435 9.04 -24.25 14.82
C ASP A 435 7.53 -24.44 15.10
N ASN A 436 6.75 -24.60 14.03
CA ASN A 436 5.28 -24.67 14.03
C ASN A 436 4.57 -23.41 14.56
N ILE A 437 5.27 -22.27 14.60
CA ILE A 437 4.68 -20.99 14.96
C ILE A 437 3.95 -20.42 13.75
N SER A 438 2.65 -20.16 13.91
CA SER A 438 1.84 -19.50 12.89
C SER A 438 2.28 -18.04 12.69
N PRO A 439 2.57 -17.60 11.45
CA PRO A 439 2.78 -16.18 11.15
C PRO A 439 1.45 -15.38 11.12
N LEU A 440 0.30 -16.06 11.21
CA LEU A 440 -1.02 -15.45 11.30
C LEU A 440 -1.52 -15.51 12.75
N PHE A 441 -1.74 -14.34 13.35
CA PHE A 441 -2.30 -14.16 14.69
C PHE A 441 -3.70 -13.58 14.59
N VAL A 442 -4.71 -14.26 15.15
CA VAL A 442 -6.07 -13.73 15.24
C VAL A 442 -6.23 -12.98 16.55
N ILE A 443 -6.38 -11.66 16.48
CA ILE A 443 -6.41 -10.78 17.64
C ILE A 443 -7.84 -10.30 17.93
N ALA A 444 -8.39 -10.81 19.04
CA ALA A 444 -9.70 -10.41 19.55
C ALA A 444 -9.60 -9.06 20.29
N THR A 445 -9.54 -7.97 19.54
CA THR A 445 -9.51 -6.59 20.10
C THR A 445 -10.82 -6.21 20.78
N LYS A 446 -10.80 -5.23 21.71
CA LYS A 446 -11.99 -4.77 22.45
C LYS A 446 -12.73 -5.91 23.19
N PHE A 447 -12.04 -6.99 23.56
CA PHE A 447 -12.66 -8.16 24.18
C PHE A 447 -13.36 -7.83 25.51
N ASN A 448 -12.86 -6.83 26.23
CA ASN A 448 -13.51 -6.29 27.43
C ASN A 448 -14.94 -5.77 27.16
N LYS A 449 -15.23 -5.23 25.96
CA LYS A 449 -16.59 -4.81 25.57
C LYS A 449 -17.50 -6.01 25.31
N ASP A 450 -16.92 -7.12 24.89
CA ASP A 450 -17.70 -8.36 24.77
C ASP A 450 -18.03 -8.84 26.17
N LEU A 451 -17.07 -8.89 27.09
CA LEU A 451 -17.27 -9.38 28.45
C LEU A 451 -18.15 -8.49 29.34
N SER A 452 -18.46 -7.25 28.95
CA SER A 452 -19.33 -6.38 29.72
C SER A 452 -20.76 -6.91 29.76
N LYS A 453 -21.34 -7.04 30.96
CA LYS A 453 -22.74 -7.46 31.15
C LYS A 453 -23.70 -6.45 30.51
N ARG A 454 -24.66 -6.93 29.71
CA ARG A 454 -25.72 -6.09 29.15
C ARG A 454 -26.99 -6.25 30.00
N GLY A 455 -27.14 -5.40 31.02
CA GLY A 455 -28.31 -5.42 31.90
C GLY A 455 -28.40 -6.69 32.76
N THR A 456 -29.60 -7.26 32.92
CA THR A 456 -29.86 -8.48 33.69
C THR A 456 -29.75 -9.73 32.82
N GLU A 457 -28.59 -9.98 32.23
CA GLU A 457 -28.35 -11.18 31.43
C GLU A 457 -28.32 -12.44 32.32
N SER A 458 -29.09 -13.46 31.93
CA SER A 458 -29.07 -14.80 32.52
C SER A 458 -27.88 -15.61 31.99
N ALA A 459 -27.47 -16.65 32.72
CA ALA A 459 -26.31 -17.49 32.35
C ALA A 459 -26.37 -18.06 30.91
N GLY A 460 -27.57 -18.29 30.36
CA GLY A 460 -27.76 -18.76 28.97
C GLY A 460 -27.42 -17.73 27.89
N LYS A 461 -27.45 -16.43 28.21
CA LYS A 461 -27.07 -15.36 27.26
C LYS A 461 -25.56 -15.11 27.21
N LEU A 462 -24.79 -15.65 28.16
CA LEU A 462 -23.33 -15.58 28.16
C LEU A 462 -22.69 -16.29 26.95
N ALA A 463 -23.39 -17.28 26.37
CA ALA A 463 -22.94 -17.95 25.15
C ALA A 463 -22.84 -16.98 23.96
N ASN A 464 -23.66 -15.92 23.93
CA ASN A 464 -23.67 -14.93 22.85
C ASN A 464 -22.36 -14.12 22.80
N HIS A 465 -21.59 -14.09 23.89
CA HIS A 465 -20.29 -13.43 23.93
C HIS A 465 -19.24 -14.15 23.05
N TRP A 466 -19.49 -15.44 22.74
CA TRP A 466 -18.63 -16.24 21.88
C TRP A 466 -19.04 -16.21 20.39
N GLU A 467 -20.17 -15.56 20.04
CA GLU A 467 -20.60 -15.37 18.65
C GLU A 467 -19.54 -14.68 17.79
N ARG A 468 -18.63 -13.92 18.41
CA ARG A 468 -17.47 -13.36 17.70
C ARG A 468 -16.66 -14.44 16.97
N PHE A 469 -16.44 -15.59 17.60
CA PHE A 469 -15.60 -16.65 17.03
C PHE A 469 -16.41 -17.64 16.20
N THR A 470 -17.65 -17.92 16.59
CA THR A 470 -18.49 -18.91 15.91
C THR A 470 -19.29 -18.34 14.74
N LYS A 471 -19.47 -17.01 14.68
CA LYS A 471 -20.25 -16.34 13.64
C LYS A 471 -19.46 -15.23 12.94
N VAL A 472 -18.99 -14.23 13.68
CA VAL A 472 -18.37 -13.03 13.08
C VAL A 472 -17.06 -13.37 12.35
N LEU A 473 -16.16 -14.13 12.98
CA LEU A 473 -14.89 -14.50 12.36
C LEU A 473 -15.08 -15.33 11.07
N PRO A 474 -15.93 -16.38 11.06
CA PRO A 474 -16.31 -17.06 9.82
C PRO A 474 -16.92 -16.13 8.76
N GLU A 475 -17.80 -15.19 9.13
CA GLU A 475 -18.39 -14.22 8.19
C GLU A 475 -17.32 -13.32 7.54
N ILE A 476 -16.30 -12.87 8.29
CA ILE A 476 -15.21 -12.03 7.75
C ILE A 476 -14.27 -12.82 6.83
N ILE A 477 -14.03 -14.09 7.17
CA ILE A 477 -13.24 -15.01 6.34
C ILE A 477 -14.04 -15.36 5.05
N GLY A 478 -15.36 -15.39 5.14
CA GLY A 478 -16.24 -15.65 4.02
C GLY A 478 -16.09 -17.08 3.48
N SER A 479 -16.12 -17.23 2.16
CA SER A 479 -16.02 -18.54 1.48
C SER A 479 -14.61 -19.11 1.38
N SER A 480 -13.62 -18.44 2.00
CA SER A 480 -12.23 -18.86 1.95
C SER A 480 -11.97 -20.13 2.76
N GLN A 481 -11.53 -21.20 2.09
CA GLN A 481 -11.25 -22.50 2.73
C GLN A 481 -9.93 -22.55 3.51
N TRP A 482 -9.06 -21.54 3.38
CA TRP A 482 -7.71 -21.57 3.97
C TRP A 482 -7.71 -21.66 5.50
N PHE A 483 -8.77 -21.19 6.15
CA PHE A 483 -8.91 -21.19 7.61
C PHE A 483 -9.17 -22.60 8.15
N GLU A 484 -10.10 -23.33 7.54
CA GLU A 484 -10.38 -24.74 7.88
C GLU A 484 -9.22 -25.65 7.47
N GLN A 485 -8.53 -25.30 6.38
CA GLN A 485 -7.41 -26.04 5.84
C GLN A 485 -6.06 -25.48 6.31
N TRP A 486 -5.96 -24.83 7.48
CA TRP A 486 -4.72 -24.14 7.89
C TRP A 486 -3.45 -25.00 7.85
N GLN A 487 -3.64 -26.31 8.10
CA GLN A 487 -2.58 -27.32 8.25
C GLN A 487 -1.52 -27.26 7.17
#